data_AF-A0A2V8DXD3-F1
#
_entry.id   AF-A0A2V8DXD3-F1
#
_cell.length_a   1.000
_cell.length_b   1.000
_cell.length_c   1.000
_cell.angle_alpha   90.00
_cell.angle_beta   90.00
_cell.angle_gamma   90.00
#
_symmetry.space_group_name_H-M   'P 1'
#
loop_
_entity.id
_entity.type
_entity.pdbx_description
1 polymer ?
#
loop_
_entity_poly.entity_id
_entity_poly.type
_entity_poly.pdbx_seq_one_letter_code
_entity_poly.pdbx_strand_id
1 'polypeptide(L)'
;MTRIRVFIVLVLAITAGGAFALGTYNYVQNLPTQTTTIPTKPVVVAASDLDVGAELSKDNIRIIQWPANAVPTNVISDPKDVIGRGLILPMIQNEPFLPMKLASAEAGAGLPPAIPPGLRALSIKVNEVIGVAGYVLPGTRVDVLVTVSPGQGGQGDVTSKVILTNVQVVAAGTKIDRETDKNKPMAVTVVTVLVTPEESERLTLASTEGKIQLALRNPLDKATPLTRGIRQSALLGVPATTPRATVRVAAAAKPLPLPLDAATVEIIRGDKRAREAVRQE
;
A
#
# COMPACT_ATOMS: atom_id res chain seq x y z
N MET A 1 -87.13 39.43 -38.28
CA MET A 1 -85.80 40.08 -38.40
C MET A 1 -84.81 39.69 -37.30
N THR A 2 -85.25 39.43 -36.06
CA THR A 2 -84.34 39.11 -34.92
C THR A 2 -83.53 37.83 -35.09
N ARG A 3 -84.10 36.76 -35.66
CA ARG A 3 -83.40 35.47 -35.88
C ARG A 3 -82.22 35.57 -36.86
N ILE A 4 -82.33 36.43 -37.88
CA ILE A 4 -81.26 36.70 -38.85
C ILE A 4 -80.08 37.44 -38.21
N ARG A 5 -80.35 38.39 -37.31
CA ARG A 5 -79.29 39.11 -36.58
C ARG A 5 -78.51 38.18 -35.66
N VAL A 6 -79.20 37.28 -34.96
CA VAL A 6 -78.56 36.27 -34.10
C VAL A 6 -77.68 35.32 -34.91
N PHE A 7 -78.15 34.89 -36.09
CA PHE A 7 -77.37 34.01 -36.97
C PHE A 7 -76.09 34.70 -37.49
N ILE A 8 -76.18 35.97 -37.89
CA ILE A 8 -75.02 36.74 -38.37
C ILE A 8 -73.97 36.91 -37.26
N VAL A 9 -74.40 37.23 -36.02
CA VAL A 9 -73.49 37.37 -34.88
C VAL A 9 -72.81 36.05 -34.54
N LEU A 10 -73.52 34.93 -34.64
CA LEU A 10 -72.99 33.60 -34.37
C LEU A 10 -71.93 33.18 -35.39
N VAL A 11 -72.20 33.41 -36.68
CA VAL A 11 -71.22 33.13 -37.75
C VAL A 11 -69.97 34.00 -37.57
N LEU A 12 -70.14 35.29 -37.25
CA LEU A 12 -69.02 36.21 -37.05
C LEU A 12 -68.17 35.86 -35.82
N ALA A 13 -68.79 35.37 -34.75
CA ALA A 13 -68.07 34.90 -33.56
C ALA A 13 -67.25 33.64 -33.85
N ILE A 14 -67.79 32.69 -34.61
CA ILE A 14 -67.09 31.44 -34.98
C ILE A 14 -65.93 31.74 -35.92
N THR A 15 -66.11 32.61 -36.92
CA THR A 15 -65.02 32.95 -37.85
C THR A 15 -63.90 33.72 -37.15
N ALA A 16 -64.23 34.67 -36.28
CA ALA A 16 -63.24 35.41 -35.49
C ALA A 16 -62.49 34.48 -34.51
N GLY A 17 -63.20 33.59 -33.82
CA GLY A 17 -62.60 32.61 -32.91
C GLY A 17 -61.69 31.61 -33.63
N GLY A 18 -62.12 31.11 -34.78
CA GLY A 18 -61.33 30.20 -35.62
C GLY A 18 -60.07 30.86 -36.18
N ALA A 19 -60.18 32.10 -36.68
CA ALA A 19 -59.04 32.86 -37.17
C ALA A 19 -58.03 33.17 -36.05
N PHE A 20 -58.51 33.51 -34.85
CA PHE A 20 -57.66 33.75 -33.69
C PHE A 20 -56.94 32.47 -33.25
N ALA A 21 -57.66 31.34 -33.13
CA ALA A 21 -57.09 30.05 -32.76
C ALA A 21 -56.01 29.59 -33.76
N LEU A 22 -56.30 29.68 -35.07
CA LEU A 22 -55.32 29.35 -36.12
C LEU A 22 -54.13 30.30 -36.11
N GLY A 23 -54.34 31.59 -35.86
CA GLY A 23 -53.28 32.57 -35.72
C GLY A 23 -52.35 32.25 -34.56
N THR A 24 -52.90 31.96 -33.38
CA THR A 24 -52.10 31.58 -32.21
C THR A 24 -51.41 30.22 -32.38
N TYR A 25 -52.06 29.25 -33.02
CA TYR A 25 -51.48 27.94 -33.26
C TYR A 25 -50.28 28.02 -34.19
N ASN A 26 -50.39 28.75 -35.32
CA ASN A 26 -49.28 28.98 -36.22
C ASN A 26 -48.19 29.84 -35.59
N TYR A 27 -48.55 30.84 -34.79
CA TYR A 27 -47.57 31.65 -34.07
C TYR A 27 -46.75 30.80 -33.12
N VAL A 28 -47.39 29.98 -32.27
CA VAL A 28 -46.74 29.08 -31.31
C VAL A 28 -45.90 28.00 -31.99
N GLN A 29 -46.39 27.41 -33.08
CA GLN A 29 -45.64 26.43 -33.89
C GLN A 29 -44.38 27.06 -34.54
N ASN A 30 -44.44 28.35 -34.88
CA ASN A 30 -43.35 29.05 -35.53
C ASN A 30 -42.45 29.82 -34.55
N LEU A 31 -42.65 29.69 -33.23
CA LEU A 31 -41.64 30.19 -32.30
C LEU A 31 -40.36 29.38 -32.51
N PRO A 32 -39.23 30.02 -32.84
CA PRO A 32 -37.96 29.33 -32.90
C PRO A 32 -37.65 28.80 -31.50
N THR A 33 -37.74 27.49 -31.30
CA THR A 33 -37.26 26.84 -30.09
C THR A 33 -35.76 27.10 -30.02
N GLN A 34 -35.34 28.00 -29.13
CA GLN A 34 -33.94 28.19 -28.81
C GLN A 34 -33.47 26.95 -28.05
N THR A 35 -33.08 25.90 -28.78
CA THR A 35 -32.23 24.85 -28.23
C THR A 35 -30.91 25.53 -27.89
N THR A 36 -30.73 25.90 -26.62
CA THR A 36 -29.43 26.28 -26.08
C THR A 36 -28.53 25.06 -26.21
N THR A 37 -27.78 24.97 -27.31
CA THR A 37 -26.76 23.94 -27.51
C THR A 37 -25.65 24.24 -26.52
N ILE A 38 -25.69 23.57 -25.37
CA ILE A 38 -24.59 23.61 -24.42
C ILE A 38 -23.41 22.92 -25.10
N PRO A 39 -22.26 23.60 -25.30
CA PRO A 39 -21.11 22.97 -25.92
C PRO A 39 -20.69 21.76 -25.09
N THR A 40 -20.51 20.61 -25.74
CA THR A 40 -20.06 19.37 -25.07
C THR A 40 -18.64 19.03 -25.48
N LYS A 41 -17.95 18.25 -24.62
CA LYS A 41 -16.66 17.64 -24.92
C LYS A 41 -16.76 16.12 -24.73
N PRO A 42 -16.10 15.33 -25.58
CA PRO A 42 -16.01 13.89 -25.37
C PRO A 42 -15.16 13.59 -24.13
N VAL A 43 -15.67 12.74 -23.25
CA VAL A 43 -14.99 12.29 -22.04
C VAL A 43 -15.02 10.76 -22.00
N VAL A 44 -13.86 10.15 -21.78
CA VAL A 44 -13.76 8.71 -21.58
C VAL A 44 -14.11 8.38 -20.13
N VAL A 45 -15.10 7.51 -19.94
CA VAL A 45 -15.57 7.04 -18.63
C VAL A 45 -15.52 5.52 -18.55
N ALA A 46 -15.52 5.00 -17.33
CA ALA A 46 -15.60 3.56 -17.08
C ALA A 46 -16.97 3.00 -17.49
N ALA A 47 -16.96 1.89 -18.24
CA ALA A 47 -18.18 1.21 -18.69
C ALA A 47 -18.83 0.35 -17.59
N SER A 48 -18.05 -0.10 -16.61
CA SER A 48 -18.43 -0.90 -15.44
C SER A 48 -17.58 -0.52 -14.24
N ASP A 49 -17.84 -1.14 -13.08
CA ASP A 49 -16.93 -1.09 -11.96
C ASP A 49 -15.63 -1.84 -12.31
N LEU A 50 -14.49 -1.27 -11.93
CA LEU A 50 -13.15 -1.75 -12.27
C LEU A 50 -12.25 -1.76 -11.03
N ASP A 51 -11.63 -2.90 -10.78
CA ASP A 51 -10.71 -3.11 -9.68
C ASP A 51 -9.27 -2.66 -10.00
N VAL A 52 -8.50 -2.38 -8.96
CA VAL A 52 -7.07 -2.07 -9.07
C VAL A 52 -6.32 -3.19 -9.80
N GLY A 53 -5.46 -2.81 -10.73
CA GLY A 53 -4.67 -3.71 -11.55
C GLY A 53 -5.38 -4.24 -12.79
N ALA A 54 -6.67 -3.93 -12.98
CA ALA A 54 -7.38 -4.30 -14.21
C ALA A 54 -6.69 -3.71 -15.44
N GLU A 55 -6.52 -4.54 -16.47
CA GLU A 55 -6.08 -4.09 -17.79
C GLU A 55 -7.25 -3.46 -18.53
N LEU A 56 -7.07 -2.23 -18.99
CA LEU A 56 -8.15 -1.48 -19.63
C LEU A 56 -8.25 -1.87 -21.11
N SER A 57 -9.35 -2.53 -21.45
CA SER A 57 -9.72 -2.88 -22.82
C SER A 57 -10.81 -1.96 -23.37
N LYS A 58 -11.16 -2.14 -24.66
CA LYS A 58 -12.25 -1.39 -25.31
C LYS A 58 -13.60 -1.60 -24.62
N ASP A 59 -13.81 -2.75 -23.99
CA ASP A 59 -15.09 -3.09 -23.34
C ASP A 59 -15.24 -2.41 -21.98
N ASN A 60 -14.14 -1.94 -21.38
CA ASN A 60 -14.12 -1.28 -20.08
C ASN A 60 -14.33 0.25 -20.18
N ILE A 61 -14.39 0.80 -21.39
CA ILE A 61 -14.44 2.24 -21.62
C ILE A 61 -15.69 2.63 -22.40
N ARG A 62 -16.19 3.83 -22.13
CA ARG A 62 -17.28 4.45 -22.87
C ARG A 62 -16.97 5.92 -23.09
N ILE A 63 -17.36 6.44 -24.24
CA ILE A 63 -17.26 7.89 -24.51
C ILE A 63 -18.63 8.50 -24.27
N ILE A 64 -18.69 9.54 -23.44
CA ILE A 64 -19.90 10.32 -23.21
C ILE A 64 -19.65 11.80 -23.51
N GLN A 65 -20.70 12.50 -23.92
CA GLN A 65 -20.66 13.93 -24.18
C GLN A 65 -20.95 14.68 -22.88
N TRP A 66 -19.93 15.33 -22.32
CA TRP A 66 -20.04 16.07 -21.07
C TRP A 66 -20.13 17.57 -21.34
N PRO A 67 -20.98 18.34 -20.65
CA PRO A 67 -21.01 19.80 -20.79
C PRO A 67 -19.63 20.42 -20.58
N ALA A 68 -19.15 21.21 -21.55
CA ALA A 68 -17.78 21.72 -21.58
C ALA A 68 -17.40 22.57 -20.36
N ASN A 69 -18.39 23.16 -19.70
CA ASN A 69 -18.26 23.95 -18.47
C ASN A 69 -18.19 23.11 -17.18
N ALA A 70 -18.47 21.81 -17.25
CA ALA A 70 -18.52 20.89 -16.10
C ALA A 70 -17.54 19.71 -16.25
N VAL A 71 -16.62 19.77 -17.21
CA VAL A 71 -15.61 18.73 -17.42
C VAL A 71 -14.55 18.81 -16.31
N PRO A 72 -14.24 17.70 -15.63
CA PRO A 72 -13.15 17.66 -14.66
C PRO A 72 -11.80 18.03 -15.28
N THR A 73 -10.95 18.69 -14.49
CA THR A 73 -9.60 19.05 -14.93
C THR A 73 -8.78 17.80 -15.28
N ASN A 74 -8.02 17.86 -16.37
CA ASN A 74 -7.14 16.79 -16.85
C ASN A 74 -7.85 15.47 -17.19
N VAL A 75 -9.12 15.50 -17.59
CA VAL A 75 -9.81 14.29 -18.06
C VAL A 75 -9.24 13.79 -19.38
N ILE A 76 -9.19 12.46 -19.54
CA ILE A 76 -8.77 11.84 -20.80
C ILE A 76 -9.95 11.83 -21.78
N SER A 77 -9.70 12.33 -22.99
CA SER A 77 -10.70 12.45 -24.06
C SER A 77 -10.52 11.41 -25.17
N ASP A 78 -9.30 10.88 -25.36
CA ASP A 78 -9.00 9.84 -26.35
C ASP A 78 -8.94 8.45 -25.68
N PRO A 79 -9.79 7.48 -26.11
CA PRO A 79 -9.69 6.08 -25.72
C PRO A 79 -8.29 5.46 -25.78
N LYS A 80 -7.47 5.87 -26.76
CA LYS A 80 -6.13 5.31 -26.97
C LYS A 80 -5.19 5.56 -25.80
N ASP A 81 -5.40 6.65 -25.07
CA ASP A 81 -4.59 7.01 -23.91
C ASP A 81 -4.97 6.22 -22.65
N VAL A 82 -6.03 5.41 -22.73
CA VAL A 82 -6.53 4.55 -21.64
C VAL A 82 -6.28 3.07 -21.94
N ILE A 83 -6.50 2.64 -23.18
CA ILE A 83 -6.41 1.23 -23.57
C ILE A 83 -4.98 0.68 -23.37
N GLY A 84 -4.88 -0.52 -22.79
CA GLY A 84 -3.61 -1.22 -22.53
C GLY A 84 -2.88 -0.76 -21.26
N ARG A 85 -3.41 0.23 -20.54
CA ARG A 85 -2.88 0.68 -19.25
C ARG A 85 -3.55 -0.07 -18.12
N GLY A 86 -2.81 -0.26 -17.02
CA GLY A 86 -3.36 -0.76 -15.76
C GLY A 86 -4.06 0.32 -14.95
N LEU A 87 -5.07 -0.07 -14.19
CA LEU A 87 -5.72 0.78 -13.21
C LEU A 87 -4.94 0.79 -11.87
N ILE A 88 -4.66 1.97 -11.29
CA ILE A 88 -3.96 2.11 -9.99
C ILE A 88 -4.96 2.28 -8.83
N LEU A 89 -6.13 2.86 -9.10
CA LEU A 89 -7.17 3.14 -8.12
C LEU A 89 -8.51 2.57 -8.61
N PRO A 90 -9.33 1.96 -7.75
CA PRO A 90 -10.60 1.39 -8.19
C PRO A 90 -11.49 2.49 -8.76
N MET A 91 -12.29 2.14 -9.76
CA MET A 91 -13.21 3.05 -10.43
C MET A 91 -14.61 2.45 -10.51
N ILE A 92 -15.62 3.31 -10.39
CA ILE A 92 -17.02 2.92 -10.55
C ILE A 92 -17.53 3.26 -11.94
N GLN A 93 -18.64 2.63 -12.33
CA GLN A 93 -19.30 2.92 -13.61
C GLN A 93 -19.58 4.43 -13.80
N ASN A 94 -19.38 4.91 -15.03
CA ASN A 94 -19.53 6.30 -15.47
C ASN A 94 -18.53 7.29 -14.86
N GLU A 95 -17.55 6.82 -14.11
CA GLU A 95 -16.49 7.67 -13.58
C GLU A 95 -15.49 8.04 -14.69
N PRO A 96 -15.13 9.34 -14.84
CA PRO A 96 -14.17 9.77 -15.85
C PRO A 96 -12.75 9.26 -15.56
N PHE A 97 -12.02 8.91 -16.61
CA PHE A 97 -10.61 8.54 -16.50
C PHE A 97 -9.73 9.78 -16.32
N LEU A 98 -8.96 9.77 -15.23
CA LEU A 98 -7.92 10.76 -14.97
C LEU A 98 -6.54 10.12 -15.06
N PRO A 99 -5.50 10.85 -15.51
CA PRO A 99 -4.13 10.34 -15.58
C PRO A 99 -3.61 9.77 -14.26
N MET A 100 -4.00 10.35 -13.12
CA MET A 100 -3.57 9.89 -11.79
C MET A 100 -4.12 8.51 -11.38
N LYS A 101 -5.17 8.02 -12.05
CA LYS A 101 -5.77 6.71 -11.78
C LYS A 101 -5.19 5.62 -12.66
N LEU A 102 -4.40 5.99 -13.67
CA LEU A 102 -3.85 5.08 -14.66
C LEU A 102 -2.35 4.91 -14.46
N ALA A 103 -1.89 3.67 -14.63
CA ALA A 103 -0.49 3.31 -14.79
C ALA A 103 0.19 4.19 -15.84
N SER A 104 1.46 4.55 -15.69
CA SER A 104 2.21 5.14 -16.83
C SER A 104 2.12 4.21 -18.06
N ALA A 105 2.14 4.77 -19.26
CA ALA A 105 2.00 3.97 -20.49
C ALA A 105 3.07 2.88 -20.61
N GLU A 106 4.24 3.11 -20.04
CA GLU A 106 5.39 2.20 -20.00
C GLU A 106 5.30 1.16 -18.89
N ALA A 107 4.42 1.35 -17.89
CA ALA A 107 4.28 0.46 -16.74
C ALA A 107 3.41 -0.77 -17.04
N GLY A 108 2.63 -0.75 -18.13
CA GLY A 108 1.74 -1.83 -18.53
C GLY A 108 0.53 -1.97 -17.60
N ALA A 109 0.03 -3.20 -17.44
CA ALA A 109 -1.15 -3.55 -16.65
C ALA A 109 -0.83 -4.53 -15.50
N GLY A 110 -1.82 -4.81 -14.65
CA GLY A 110 -1.69 -5.71 -13.51
C GLY A 110 -1.19 -5.03 -12.23
N LEU A 111 -0.59 -5.82 -11.35
CA LEU A 111 -0.03 -5.36 -10.07
C LEU A 111 1.25 -4.50 -10.18
N PRO A 112 2.15 -4.66 -11.18
CA PRO A 112 3.40 -3.89 -11.21
C PRO A 112 3.22 -2.36 -11.21
N PRO A 113 2.27 -1.77 -11.97
CA PRO A 113 1.99 -0.33 -11.90
C PRO A 113 1.51 0.19 -10.54
N ALA A 114 0.95 -0.68 -9.69
CA ALA A 114 0.49 -0.31 -8.35
C ALA A 114 1.65 -0.22 -7.34
N ILE A 115 2.88 -0.60 -7.73
CA ILE A 115 4.06 -0.59 -6.86
C ILE A 115 4.82 0.74 -7.06
N PRO A 116 4.86 1.63 -6.05
CA PRO A 116 5.59 2.88 -6.17
C PRO A 116 7.11 2.65 -6.34
N PRO A 117 7.82 3.56 -7.03
CA PRO A 117 9.27 3.53 -7.11
C PRO A 117 9.90 3.47 -5.71
N GLY A 118 10.91 2.61 -5.54
CA GLY A 118 11.56 2.41 -4.25
C GLY A 118 10.92 1.33 -3.37
N LEU A 119 9.71 0.86 -3.69
CA LEU A 119 9.04 -0.25 -2.99
C LEU A 119 9.05 -1.54 -3.83
N ARG A 120 8.81 -2.67 -3.17
CA ARG A 120 8.67 -4.00 -3.76
C ARG A 120 7.42 -4.67 -3.21
N ALA A 121 6.70 -5.36 -4.07
CA ALA A 121 5.60 -6.22 -3.67
C ALA A 121 6.13 -7.61 -3.28
N LEU A 122 6.04 -7.96 -2.01
CA LEU A 122 6.47 -9.28 -1.52
C LEU A 122 5.25 -10.11 -1.12
N SER A 123 5.17 -11.34 -1.65
CA SER A 123 4.10 -12.28 -1.31
C SER A 123 4.51 -13.14 -0.12
N ILE A 124 3.69 -13.14 0.92
CA ILE A 124 3.92 -13.91 2.14
C ILE A 124 2.82 -14.95 2.32
N LYS A 125 3.24 -16.17 2.67
CA LYS A 125 2.36 -17.26 3.10
C LYS A 125 1.99 -16.99 4.56
N VAL A 126 0.71 -16.82 4.83
CA VAL A 126 0.22 -16.54 6.19
C VAL A 126 -0.65 -17.69 6.67
N ASN A 127 -0.49 -18.07 7.93
CA ASN A 127 -1.40 -19.02 8.55
C ASN A 127 -2.68 -18.28 8.94
N GLU A 128 -3.81 -18.85 8.55
CA GLU A 128 -5.14 -18.34 8.87
C GLU A 128 -5.42 -18.54 10.36
N VAL A 129 -4.85 -17.69 11.21
CA VAL A 129 -5.26 -17.60 12.62
C VAL A 129 -6.36 -16.54 12.67
N ILE A 130 -7.60 -17.00 12.86
CA ILE A 130 -8.89 -16.41 13.31
C ILE A 130 -9.08 -14.85 13.34
N GLY A 131 -8.05 -14.01 13.45
CA GLY A 131 -8.13 -12.55 13.61
C GLY A 131 -8.11 -11.69 12.34
N VAL A 132 -8.07 -12.26 11.13
CA VAL A 132 -8.09 -11.49 9.87
C VAL A 132 -8.98 -12.13 8.79
N ALA A 133 -10.08 -12.75 9.23
CA ALA A 133 -11.08 -13.48 8.43
C ALA A 133 -11.69 -12.64 7.27
N GLY A 134 -10.95 -12.49 6.17
CA GLY A 134 -11.38 -11.77 4.97
C GLY A 134 -11.29 -10.24 5.04
N TYR A 135 -10.83 -9.65 6.15
CA TYR A 135 -10.73 -8.19 6.30
C TYR A 135 -9.42 -7.58 5.77
N VAL A 136 -8.45 -8.43 5.40
CA VAL A 136 -7.22 -7.98 4.73
C VAL A 136 -7.54 -7.80 3.25
N LEU A 137 -7.93 -6.57 2.90
CA LEU A 137 -8.24 -6.17 1.53
C LEU A 137 -7.10 -5.34 0.94
N PRO A 138 -6.97 -5.28 -0.40
CA PRO A 138 -6.13 -4.28 -1.06
C PRO A 138 -6.35 -2.87 -0.49
N GLY A 139 -5.28 -2.17 -0.17
CA GLY A 139 -5.32 -0.83 0.44
C GLY A 139 -5.37 -0.80 1.96
N THR A 140 -5.61 -1.94 2.63
CA THR A 140 -5.53 -2.02 4.10
C THR A 140 -4.08 -1.98 4.59
N ARG A 141 -3.91 -1.69 5.89
CA ARG A 141 -2.60 -1.62 6.55
C ARG A 141 -2.52 -2.70 7.62
N VAL A 142 -1.38 -3.37 7.69
CA VAL A 142 -1.12 -4.48 8.63
C VAL A 142 0.23 -4.31 9.32
N ASP A 143 0.32 -4.87 10.51
CA ASP A 143 1.60 -5.13 11.18
C ASP A 143 1.95 -6.62 10.98
N VAL A 144 3.23 -6.89 10.78
CA VAL A 144 3.75 -8.24 10.53
C VAL A 144 4.47 -8.76 11.76
N LEU A 145 3.98 -9.87 12.28
CA LEU A 145 4.54 -10.57 13.42
C LEU A 145 5.22 -11.84 12.94
N VAL A 146 6.37 -12.15 13.53
CA VAL A 146 7.04 -13.44 13.34
C VAL A 146 7.21 -14.12 14.68
N THR A 147 6.89 -15.40 14.72
CA THR A 147 7.27 -16.30 15.82
C THR A 147 8.37 -17.22 15.32
N VAL A 148 9.56 -17.11 15.90
CA VAL A 148 10.72 -17.95 15.58
C VAL A 148 10.90 -18.97 16.69
N SER A 149 11.02 -20.23 16.30
CA SER A 149 11.36 -21.31 17.23
C SER A 149 12.83 -21.67 17.02
N PRO A 150 13.63 -21.77 18.09
CA PRO A 150 14.98 -22.31 17.98
C PRO A 150 14.87 -23.76 17.52
N GLY A 151 15.59 -24.12 16.45
CA GLY A 151 15.52 -25.45 15.85
C GLY A 151 15.83 -26.59 16.83
N GLN A 152 15.56 -27.84 16.44
CA GLN A 152 15.86 -29.01 17.27
C GLN A 152 17.35 -29.03 17.65
N GLY A 153 17.65 -28.90 18.94
CA GLY A 153 19.01 -28.85 19.49
C GLY A 153 19.55 -27.43 19.75
N GLY A 154 18.83 -26.38 19.35
CA GLY A 154 19.15 -25.00 19.67
C GLY A 154 18.74 -24.65 21.10
N GLN A 155 19.70 -24.18 21.91
CA GLN A 155 19.44 -23.68 23.25
C GLN A 155 18.86 -22.26 23.15
N GLY A 156 17.57 -22.16 22.83
CA GLY A 156 16.86 -20.89 22.70
C GLY A 156 15.43 -21.00 23.18
N ASP A 157 14.80 -19.84 23.39
CA ASP A 157 13.39 -19.73 23.75
C ASP A 157 12.57 -19.26 22.53
N VAL A 158 11.38 -19.83 22.32
CA VAL A 158 10.47 -19.40 21.25
C VAL A 158 10.14 -17.93 21.47
N THR A 159 10.35 -17.10 20.45
CA THR A 159 10.19 -15.65 20.57
C THR A 159 9.25 -15.13 19.49
N SER A 160 8.27 -14.33 19.89
CA SER A 160 7.35 -13.63 18.98
C SER A 160 7.63 -12.12 19.01
N LYS A 161 7.73 -11.49 17.84
CA LYS A 161 8.02 -10.06 17.72
C LYS A 161 7.36 -9.46 16.49
N VAL A 162 6.95 -8.19 16.60
CA VAL A 162 6.56 -7.37 15.45
C VAL A 162 7.82 -6.96 14.69
N ILE A 163 7.94 -7.38 13.43
CA ILE A 163 9.12 -7.10 12.59
C ILE A 163 8.90 -5.92 11.65
N LEU A 164 7.67 -5.73 11.20
CA LEU A 164 7.27 -4.63 10.33
C LEU A 164 5.94 -4.08 10.84
N THR A 165 5.77 -2.78 10.72
CA THR A 165 4.56 -2.07 11.16
C THR A 165 4.08 -1.15 10.04
N ASN A 166 2.78 -0.91 9.96
CA ASN A 166 2.17 0.02 9.02
C ASN A 166 2.41 -0.35 7.54
N VAL A 167 2.43 -1.65 7.24
CA VAL A 167 2.70 -2.17 5.90
C VAL A 167 1.42 -2.17 5.09
N GLN A 168 1.46 -1.64 3.87
CA GLN A 168 0.28 -1.61 2.99
C GLN A 168 0.13 -2.92 2.21
N VAL A 169 -1.10 -3.41 2.12
CA VAL A 169 -1.46 -4.59 1.34
C VAL A 169 -1.85 -4.17 -0.08
N VAL A 170 -1.28 -4.84 -1.08
CA VAL A 170 -1.61 -4.64 -2.51
C VAL A 170 -2.62 -5.67 -2.98
N ALA A 171 -2.46 -6.91 -2.55
CA ALA A 171 -3.31 -8.01 -2.95
C ALA A 171 -3.45 -9.02 -1.80
N ALA A 172 -4.59 -9.69 -1.73
CA ALA A 172 -4.82 -10.80 -0.83
C ALA A 172 -5.64 -11.87 -1.57
N GLY A 173 -5.29 -13.14 -1.39
CA GLY A 173 -6.00 -14.24 -2.03
C GLY A 173 -5.50 -15.61 -1.61
N THR A 174 -6.19 -16.65 -2.05
CA THR A 174 -5.82 -18.04 -1.76
C THR A 174 -5.10 -18.68 -2.95
N LYS A 175 -3.91 -19.22 -2.74
CA LYS A 175 -3.25 -20.10 -3.71
C LYS A 175 -3.45 -21.56 -3.30
N ILE A 176 -3.66 -22.42 -4.30
CA ILE A 176 -3.73 -23.86 -4.08
C ILE A 176 -2.32 -24.41 -4.19
N ASP A 177 -1.78 -24.84 -3.06
CA ASP A 177 -0.50 -25.52 -3.00
C ASP A 177 -0.73 -27.03 -3.20
N ARG A 178 -0.08 -27.62 -4.20
CA ARG A 178 -0.18 -29.06 -4.52
C ARG A 178 1.04 -29.85 -4.03
N GLU A 179 2.02 -29.17 -3.44
CA GLU A 179 3.33 -29.73 -3.13
C GLU A 179 3.44 -30.25 -1.69
N THR A 180 2.39 -30.09 -0.87
CA THR A 180 2.40 -30.60 0.50
C THR A 180 2.15 -32.11 0.53
N ASP A 181 3.06 -32.84 1.18
CA ASP A 181 3.01 -34.29 1.41
C ASP A 181 1.58 -34.82 1.60
N LYS A 182 1.17 -35.72 0.68
CA LYS A 182 -0.13 -36.40 0.57
C LYS A 182 -1.23 -35.65 -0.19
N ASN A 183 -1.12 -35.59 -1.52
CA ASN A 183 -2.19 -35.59 -2.55
C ASN A 183 -3.53 -34.88 -2.26
N LYS A 184 -3.56 -33.89 -1.36
CA LYS A 184 -4.76 -33.16 -0.96
C LYS A 184 -4.44 -31.68 -1.12
N PRO A 185 -5.14 -30.97 -2.03
CA PRO A 185 -4.92 -29.55 -2.22
C PRO A 185 -5.19 -28.82 -0.89
N MET A 186 -4.23 -28.04 -0.41
CA MET A 186 -4.42 -27.15 0.73
C MET A 186 -4.56 -25.72 0.20
N ALA A 187 -5.66 -25.07 0.55
CA ALA A 187 -5.83 -23.64 0.30
C ALA A 187 -4.94 -22.88 1.29
N VAL A 188 -4.03 -22.07 0.75
CA VAL A 188 -3.13 -21.25 1.54
C VAL A 188 -3.40 -19.79 1.23
N THR A 189 -3.61 -18.99 2.27
CA THR A 189 -3.77 -17.55 2.13
C THR A 189 -2.41 -16.90 1.86
N VAL A 190 -2.32 -16.18 0.76
CA VAL A 190 -1.16 -15.40 0.33
C VAL A 190 -1.56 -13.94 0.33
N VAL A 191 -0.76 -13.13 1.02
CA VAL A 191 -0.94 -11.67 1.06
C VAL A 191 0.29 -11.03 0.42
N THR A 192 0.07 -10.08 -0.47
CA THR A 192 1.12 -9.31 -1.13
C THR A 192 1.19 -7.93 -0.49
N VAL A 193 2.35 -7.61 0.08
CA VAL A 193 2.59 -6.37 0.82
C VAL A 193 3.63 -5.48 0.13
N LEU A 194 3.49 -4.16 0.27
CA LEU A 194 4.51 -3.18 -0.17
C LEU A 194 5.54 -2.96 0.92
N VAL A 195 6.79 -3.27 0.60
CA VAL A 195 7.94 -3.14 1.51
C VAL A 195 9.11 -2.47 0.80
N THR A 196 9.98 -1.82 1.56
CA THR A 196 11.29 -1.37 1.07
C THR A 196 12.21 -2.57 0.81
N PRO A 197 13.32 -2.41 0.06
CA PRO A 197 14.29 -3.49 -0.14
C PRO A 197 14.81 -4.08 1.17
N GLU A 198 15.16 -3.24 2.15
CA GLU A 198 15.65 -3.69 3.45
C GLU A 198 14.58 -4.47 4.24
N GLU A 199 13.34 -4.00 4.23
CA GLU A 199 12.22 -4.71 4.84
C GLU A 199 11.92 -6.05 4.12
N SER A 200 12.15 -6.12 2.81
CA SER A 200 11.97 -7.35 2.03
C SER A 200 12.97 -8.44 2.43
N GLU A 201 14.21 -8.07 2.74
CA GLU A 201 15.23 -9.01 3.24
C GLU A 201 14.81 -9.57 4.61
N ARG A 202 14.40 -8.68 5.52
CA ARG A 202 13.93 -9.06 6.86
C ARG A 202 12.70 -9.97 6.80
N LEU A 203 11.75 -9.64 5.93
CA LEU A 203 10.52 -10.40 5.76
C LEU A 203 10.76 -11.76 5.11
N THR A 204 11.68 -11.83 4.15
CA THR A 204 12.09 -13.09 3.51
C THR A 204 12.71 -14.04 4.53
N LEU A 205 13.66 -13.54 5.34
CA LEU A 205 14.26 -14.35 6.41
C LEU A 205 13.20 -14.82 7.42
N ALA A 206 12.30 -13.92 7.82
CA ALA A 206 11.21 -14.26 8.74
C ALA A 206 10.24 -15.31 8.17
N SER A 207 10.03 -15.32 6.85
CA SER A 207 9.16 -16.29 6.17
C SER A 207 9.81 -17.67 6.06
N THR A 208 11.14 -17.74 5.99
CA THR A 208 11.88 -19.00 5.89
C THR A 208 12.07 -19.64 7.28
N GLU A 209 12.43 -18.83 8.28
CA GLU A 209 12.84 -19.32 9.61
C GLU A 209 11.72 -19.28 10.66
N GLY A 210 10.59 -18.65 10.35
CA GLY A 210 9.55 -18.35 11.32
C GLY A 210 8.12 -18.54 10.82
N LYS A 211 7.18 -18.49 11.76
CA LYS A 211 5.74 -18.45 11.47
C LYS A 211 5.28 -17.01 11.44
N ILE A 212 4.83 -16.55 10.28
CA ILE A 212 4.30 -15.20 10.09
C ILE A 212 2.82 -15.14 10.45
N GLN A 213 2.43 -14.08 11.16
CA GLN A 213 1.05 -13.68 11.42
C GLN A 213 0.87 -12.21 11.06
N LEU A 214 -0.32 -11.86 10.58
CA LEU A 214 -0.70 -10.48 10.28
C LEU A 214 -1.68 -9.96 11.33
N ALA A 215 -1.44 -8.75 11.79
CA ALA A 215 -2.37 -8.00 12.61
C ALA A 215 -2.93 -6.83 11.79
N LEU A 216 -4.25 -6.74 11.64
CA LEU A 216 -4.89 -5.62 10.97
C LEU A 216 -4.71 -4.34 11.80
N ARG A 217 -4.27 -3.27 11.15
CA ARG A 217 -3.99 -1.99 11.79
C ARG A 217 -5.15 -1.02 11.58
N ASN A 218 -5.47 -0.23 12.61
CA ASN A 218 -6.39 0.89 12.46
C ASN A 218 -5.76 1.93 11.51
N PRO A 219 -6.47 2.37 10.44
CA PRO A 219 -5.94 3.35 9.50
C PRO A 219 -5.60 4.72 10.12
N LEU A 220 -6.18 5.04 11.30
CA LEU A 220 -5.89 6.27 12.03
C LEU A 220 -4.67 6.15 12.97
N ASP A 221 -4.16 4.94 13.20
CA ASP A 221 -3.01 4.71 14.07
C ASP A 221 -1.71 4.98 13.32
N LYS A 222 -1.02 6.06 13.71
CA LYS A 222 0.29 6.47 13.16
C LYS A 222 1.47 6.11 14.07
N ALA A 223 1.23 5.47 15.22
CA ALA A 223 2.30 5.15 16.16
C ALA A 223 3.15 3.98 15.66
N THR A 224 4.46 4.06 15.80
CA THR A 224 5.38 2.97 15.44
C THR A 224 6.03 2.42 16.70
N PRO A 225 5.28 1.71 17.58
CA PRO A 225 5.82 1.25 18.84
C PRO A 225 6.92 0.21 18.62
N LEU A 226 8.11 0.47 19.17
CA LEU A 226 9.19 -0.50 19.20
C LEU A 226 8.84 -1.60 20.21
N THR A 227 8.49 -2.77 19.72
CA THR A 227 8.28 -3.95 20.57
C THR A 227 9.59 -4.70 20.77
N ARG A 228 9.87 -5.14 22.01
CA ARG A 228 11.05 -5.99 22.31
C ARG A 228 10.81 -7.46 21.94
N GLY A 229 9.56 -7.81 21.61
CA GLY A 229 9.10 -9.19 21.49
C GLY A 229 8.84 -9.84 22.85
N ILE A 230 8.15 -10.96 22.84
CA ILE A 230 7.88 -11.79 24.01
C ILE A 230 8.45 -13.19 23.80
N ARG A 231 9.14 -13.71 24.80
CA ARG A 231 9.64 -15.09 24.81
C ARG A 231 8.64 -16.01 25.47
N GLN A 232 8.62 -17.29 25.11
CA GLN A 232 7.67 -18.25 25.65
C GLN A 232 7.83 -18.43 27.17
N SER A 233 9.06 -18.41 27.71
CA SER A 233 9.27 -18.41 29.17
C SER A 233 8.56 -17.25 29.87
N ALA A 234 8.75 -16.02 29.35
CA ALA A 234 8.10 -14.82 29.87
C ALA A 234 6.57 -14.88 29.73
N LEU A 235 6.06 -15.45 28.62
CA LEU A 235 4.62 -15.64 28.40
C LEU A 235 4.00 -16.63 29.40
N LEU A 236 4.73 -17.71 29.74
CA LEU A 236 4.28 -18.75 30.67
C LEU A 236 4.58 -18.42 32.15
N GLY A 237 5.09 -17.22 32.45
CA GLY A 237 5.40 -16.80 33.81
C GLY A 237 6.64 -17.48 34.41
N VAL A 238 7.47 -18.14 33.59
CA VAL A 238 8.73 -18.74 34.04
C VAL A 238 9.81 -17.66 33.91
N PRO A 239 10.42 -17.20 35.03
CA PRO A 239 11.46 -16.18 34.95
C PRO A 239 12.61 -16.70 34.08
N ALA A 240 12.99 -15.91 33.08
CA ALA A 240 14.15 -16.21 32.26
C ALA A 240 15.35 -16.38 33.19
N THR A 241 15.90 -17.58 33.26
CA THR A 241 17.19 -17.82 33.91
C THR A 241 18.21 -17.06 33.10
N THR A 242 18.49 -15.83 33.51
CA THR A 242 19.61 -15.05 32.98
C THR A 242 20.83 -15.96 33.10
N PRO A 243 21.54 -16.29 32.00
CA PRO A 243 22.87 -16.85 32.14
C PRO A 243 23.61 -15.83 32.99
N ARG A 244 23.92 -16.20 34.23
CA ARG A 244 24.76 -15.40 35.11
C ARG A 244 25.96 -15.07 34.25
N ALA A 245 26.08 -13.80 33.84
CA ALA A 245 27.30 -13.32 33.23
C ALA A 245 28.38 -13.79 34.20
N THR A 246 29.19 -14.76 33.77
CA THR A 246 30.44 -15.02 34.43
C THR A 246 31.11 -13.68 34.31
N VAL A 247 31.10 -12.93 35.41
CA VAL A 247 31.97 -11.79 35.58
C VAL A 247 33.33 -12.40 35.28
N ARG A 248 33.84 -12.21 34.07
CA ARG A 248 35.27 -12.31 33.82
C ARG A 248 35.79 -11.27 34.79
N VAL A 249 36.20 -11.74 35.97
CA VAL A 249 37.11 -11.01 36.82
C VAL A 249 38.19 -10.60 35.85
N ALA A 250 38.23 -9.30 35.54
CA ALA A 250 39.21 -8.76 34.63
C ALA A 250 40.55 -9.30 35.13
N ALA A 251 41.19 -10.15 34.33
CA ALA A 251 42.54 -10.59 34.62
C ALA A 251 43.31 -9.30 34.87
N ALA A 252 43.84 -9.18 36.09
CA ALA A 252 44.51 -7.98 36.57
C ALA A 252 45.39 -7.45 35.45
N ALA A 253 45.18 -6.18 35.09
CA ALA A 253 45.99 -5.50 34.10
C ALA A 253 47.46 -5.75 34.44
N LYS A 254 48.19 -6.31 33.47
CA LYS A 254 49.63 -6.52 33.57
C LYS A 254 50.24 -5.18 34.05
N PRO A 255 51.05 -5.15 35.14
CA PRO A 255 51.64 -3.90 35.59
C PRO A 255 52.40 -3.27 34.44
N LEU A 256 52.27 -1.94 34.28
CA LEU A 256 53.06 -1.16 33.34
C LEU A 256 54.53 -1.60 33.41
N PRO A 257 55.26 -1.71 32.29
CA PRO A 257 56.70 -1.91 32.34
C PRO A 257 57.32 -0.72 33.08
N LEU A 258 58.13 -1.03 34.10
CA LEU A 258 58.95 -0.04 34.80
C LEU A 258 59.83 0.73 33.79
N PRO A 259 60.14 2.02 34.04
CA PRO A 259 61.05 2.78 33.19
C PRO A 259 62.40 2.06 33.09
N LEU A 260 62.98 2.01 31.89
CA LEU A 260 64.30 1.42 31.64
C LEU A 260 65.34 2.12 32.53
N ASP A 261 65.89 1.40 33.51
CA ASP A 261 67.02 1.88 34.31
C ASP A 261 68.22 2.15 33.40
N ALA A 262 68.77 3.36 33.52
CA ALA A 262 69.99 3.76 32.84
C ALA A 262 71.15 2.83 33.24
N ALA A 263 71.98 2.44 32.27
CA ALA A 263 73.12 1.57 32.46
C ALA A 263 74.04 2.11 33.59
N THR A 264 74.09 1.39 34.70
CA THR A 264 74.95 1.69 35.85
C THR A 264 76.12 0.71 35.83
N VAL A 265 77.35 1.22 35.84
CA VAL A 265 78.56 0.37 35.89
C VAL A 265 79.02 0.25 37.34
N GLU A 266 79.19 -0.99 37.82
CA GLU A 266 79.70 -1.27 39.17
C GLU A 266 81.24 -1.38 39.10
N ILE A 267 81.95 -0.45 39.74
CA ILE A 267 83.41 -0.47 39.79
C ILE A 267 83.81 -1.08 41.14
N ILE A 268 84.47 -2.23 41.09
CA ILE A 268 85.02 -2.90 42.26
C ILE A 268 86.53 -2.61 42.30
N ARG A 269 86.98 -1.90 43.34
CA ARG A 269 88.41 -1.70 43.61
C ARG A 269 88.70 -2.19 45.02
N GLY A 270 89.16 -3.44 45.12
CA GLY A 270 89.40 -4.12 46.39
C GLY A 270 88.10 -4.52 47.10
N ASP A 271 88.03 -4.24 48.40
CA ASP A 271 86.98 -4.62 49.34
C ASP A 271 85.82 -3.62 49.46
N LYS A 272 85.79 -2.57 48.62
CA LYS A 272 84.68 -1.59 48.55
C LYS A 272 84.05 -1.53 47.15
N ARG A 273 82.71 -1.45 47.12
CA ARG A 273 81.89 -1.35 45.90
C ARG A 273 81.23 0.02 45.82
N ALA A 274 81.29 0.68 44.65
CA ALA A 274 80.59 1.93 44.37
C ALA A 274 79.86 1.84 43.02
N ARG A 275 78.69 2.47 42.92
CA ARG A 275 77.85 2.52 41.72
C ARG A 275 77.72 3.95 41.22
N GLU A 276 77.93 4.18 39.93
CA GLU A 276 77.77 5.48 39.29
C GLU A 276 76.99 5.32 37.98
N ALA A 277 76.02 6.21 37.75
CA ALA A 277 75.15 6.17 36.59
C ALA A 277 75.80 6.94 35.42
N VAL A 278 76.02 6.27 34.29
CA VAL A 278 76.64 6.88 33.11
C VAL A 278 75.56 7.57 32.29
N ARG A 279 75.64 8.90 32.16
CA ARG A 279 74.82 9.67 31.24
C ARG A 279 75.51 9.67 29.87
N GLN A 280 74.96 8.97 28.89
CA GLN A 280 75.38 9.13 27.49
C GLN A 280 74.83 10.48 26.99
N GLU A 281 75.70 11.36 26.50
CA GLU A 281 75.30 12.54 25.72
C GLU A 281 74.85 12.16 24.31
#